data_AF-A0A949D3E7-F1
#
_entry.id   AF-A0A949D3E7-F1
#
_cell.length_a   1.000
_cell.length_b   1.000
_cell.length_c   1.000
_cell.angle_alpha   90.00
_cell.angle_beta   90.00
_cell.angle_gamma   90.00
#
_symmetry.space_group_name_H-M   'P 1'
#
loop_
_entity.id
_entity.type
_entity.pdbx_description
1 polymer ?
#
loop_
_entity_poly.entity_id
_entity_poly.type
_entity_poly.pdbx_seq_one_letter_code
_entity_poly.pdbx_strand_id
1 'polypeptide(L)'
;MSRLARVELGLEARAHREDHLDTRMWLRLLACSTDIEQAIRQRLRQQFGTTLSRFDYLAQLERHPKGLRMSELSACLMVTGGNVTGLTDQLVQEGWVQRTEDSRDRRVWRVRLTAEGRRRFEQMAAAHEGWLRQLFKPMQNAEKKALYDQLGQLRQHLLATSDSPTTPAAPAAAAWPIKRNPNPGGRP
;
A
#
# COMPACT_ATOMS: atom_id res chain seq x y z
N MET A 1 36.34 1.14 4.98
CA MET A 1 34.99 0.55 4.81
C MET A 1 34.12 1.01 5.97
N SER A 2 33.43 2.15 5.78
CA SER A 2 32.90 3.01 6.86
C SER A 2 31.66 2.45 7.56
N ARG A 3 31.55 2.79 8.85
CA ARG A 3 30.57 2.45 9.89
C ARG A 3 29.09 2.74 9.54
N LEU A 4 28.82 3.30 8.35
CA LEU A 4 27.50 3.69 7.87
C LEU A 4 26.70 2.55 7.22
N ALA A 5 27.34 1.46 6.80
CA ALA A 5 26.63 0.33 6.16
C ALA A 5 25.76 -0.51 7.12
N ARG A 6 25.81 -0.26 8.44
CA ARG A 6 25.12 -1.08 9.45
C ARG A 6 23.76 -0.51 9.90
N VAL A 7 23.41 0.72 9.49
CA VAL A 7 22.16 1.40 9.93
C VAL A 7 21.03 1.30 8.89
N GLU A 8 21.31 0.89 7.65
CA GLU A 8 20.32 0.86 6.55
C GLU A 8 19.54 -0.44 6.37
N LEU A 9 19.89 -1.50 7.11
CA LEU A 9 19.16 -2.77 6.97
C LEU A 9 17.92 -2.71 7.86
N GLY A 10 16.79 -2.29 7.31
CA GLY A 10 15.49 -2.31 7.97
C GLY A 10 15.02 -3.74 8.33
N LEU A 11 13.88 -4.18 7.82
CA LEU A 11 13.42 -5.57 8.02
C LEU A 11 14.41 -6.60 7.47
N GLU A 12 15.27 -6.21 6.52
CA GLU A 12 16.33 -7.03 5.94
C GLU A 12 17.49 -7.34 6.90
N ALA A 13 17.71 -6.56 7.96
CA ALA A 13 18.71 -6.91 8.98
C ALA A 13 18.37 -8.20 9.71
N ARG A 14 17.09 -8.62 9.64
CA ARG A 14 16.59 -9.83 10.28
C ARG A 14 16.83 -11.07 9.42
N ALA A 15 17.20 -10.90 8.15
CA ALA A 15 17.56 -12.00 7.27
C ALA A 15 19.04 -12.39 7.49
N HIS A 16 19.28 -13.59 7.97
CA HIS A 16 20.62 -14.16 8.03
C HIS A 16 21.04 -14.68 6.65
N ARG A 17 22.35 -14.67 6.34
CA ARG A 17 22.86 -15.21 5.06
C ARG A 17 22.56 -16.71 4.89
N GLU A 18 22.34 -17.40 5.99
CA GLU A 18 22.03 -18.83 6.07
C GLU A 18 20.52 -19.13 5.90
N ASP A 19 19.66 -18.10 5.91
CA ASP A 19 18.22 -18.29 5.70
C ASP A 19 17.93 -18.76 4.26
N HIS A 20 16.86 -19.54 4.11
CA HIS A 20 16.37 -19.98 2.81
C HIS A 20 16.10 -18.78 1.88
N LEU A 21 16.35 -18.96 0.58
CA LEU A 21 16.20 -17.88 -0.41
C LEU A 21 14.79 -17.27 -0.39
N ASP A 22 13.77 -18.10 -0.21
CA ASP A 22 12.36 -17.65 -0.15
C ASP A 22 12.11 -16.69 1.01
N THR A 23 12.64 -16.99 2.20
CA THR A 23 12.53 -16.12 3.38
C THR A 23 13.23 -14.79 3.13
N ARG A 24 14.42 -14.82 2.55
CA ARG A 24 15.19 -13.61 2.22
C ARG A 24 14.49 -12.77 1.15
N MET A 25 13.91 -13.41 0.13
CA MET A 25 13.12 -12.77 -0.91
C MET A 25 11.88 -12.10 -0.32
N TRP A 26 11.12 -12.81 0.52
CA TRP A 26 9.98 -12.24 1.23
C TRP A 26 10.35 -11.00 2.05
N LEU A 27 11.40 -11.07 2.86
CA LEU A 27 11.85 -9.94 3.68
C LEU A 27 12.33 -8.75 2.83
N ARG A 28 13.02 -9.02 1.71
CA ARG A 28 13.43 -7.99 0.73
C ARG A 28 12.22 -7.31 0.10
N LEU A 29 11.23 -8.07 -0.37
CA LEU A 29 9.98 -7.53 -0.94
C LEU A 29 9.22 -6.67 0.07
N LEU A 30 9.12 -7.14 1.32
CA LEU A 30 8.45 -6.43 2.39
C LEU A 30 9.16 -5.11 2.76
N ALA A 31 10.50 -5.14 2.84
CA ALA A 31 11.31 -3.95 3.11
C ALA A 31 11.16 -2.92 1.98
N CYS A 32 11.34 -3.32 0.72
CA CYS A 32 11.16 -2.43 -0.43
C CYS A 32 9.76 -1.81 -0.46
N SER A 33 8.71 -2.60 -0.22
CA SER A 33 7.33 -2.09 -0.17
C SER A 33 7.16 -1.05 0.93
N THR A 34 7.69 -1.34 2.13
CA THR A 34 7.56 -0.46 3.30
C THR A 34 8.31 0.87 3.09
N ASP A 35 9.53 0.81 2.56
CA ASP A 35 10.37 1.99 2.33
C ASP A 35 9.77 2.89 1.24
N ILE A 36 9.27 2.30 0.16
CA ILE A 36 8.55 3.03 -0.90
C ILE A 36 7.29 3.69 -0.32
N GLU A 37 6.49 2.94 0.43
CA GLU A 37 5.27 3.46 1.03
C GLU A 37 5.54 4.61 2.01
N GLN A 38 6.57 4.48 2.85
CA GLN A 38 6.99 5.53 3.79
C GLN A 38 7.43 6.79 3.05
N ALA A 39 8.23 6.65 1.99
CA ALA A 39 8.65 7.77 1.15
C ALA A 39 7.44 8.48 0.51
N ILE A 40 6.48 7.73 -0.02
CA ILE A 40 5.25 8.30 -0.61
C ILE A 40 4.40 9.00 0.45
N ARG A 41 4.18 8.37 1.61
CA ARG A 41 3.42 8.97 2.74
C ARG A 41 4.02 10.29 3.17
N GLN A 42 5.34 10.35 3.31
CA GLN A 42 6.05 11.57 3.69
C GLN A 42 5.84 12.67 2.65
N ARG A 43 6.00 12.36 1.36
CA ARG A 43 5.87 13.34 0.28
C ARG A 43 4.43 13.84 0.11
N LEU A 44 3.43 12.97 0.21
CA LEU A 44 2.01 13.35 0.22
C LEU A 44 1.70 14.32 1.37
N ARG A 45 2.19 14.02 2.57
CA ARG A 45 2.00 14.89 3.73
C ARG A 45 2.67 16.25 3.54
N GLN A 46 3.92 16.27 3.07
CA GLN A 46 4.72 17.49 2.94
C GLN A 46 4.26 18.40 1.80
N GLN A 47 3.87 17.83 0.65
CA GLN A 47 3.57 18.61 -0.55
C GLN A 47 2.07 18.91 -0.71
N PHE A 48 1.20 18.07 -0.16
CA PHE A 48 -0.26 18.17 -0.36
C PHE A 48 -1.06 18.16 0.94
N GLY A 49 -0.43 18.04 2.10
CA GLY A 49 -1.12 17.97 3.38
C GLY A 49 -2.07 16.77 3.50
N THR A 50 -1.87 15.71 2.71
CA THR A 50 -2.80 14.58 2.58
C THR A 50 -2.18 13.27 3.06
N THR A 51 -3.01 12.26 3.28
CA THR A 51 -2.59 10.91 3.66
C THR A 51 -2.60 9.97 2.47
N LEU A 52 -1.85 8.86 2.55
CA LEU A 52 -1.86 7.84 1.51
C LEU A 52 -3.25 7.20 1.34
N SER A 53 -3.98 6.94 2.43
CA SER A 53 -5.35 6.40 2.35
C SER A 53 -6.31 7.35 1.63
N ARG A 54 -6.17 8.66 1.84
CA ARG A 54 -6.98 9.65 1.14
C ARG A 54 -6.60 9.75 -0.34
N PHE A 55 -5.32 9.70 -0.66
CA PHE A 55 -4.86 9.64 -2.05
C PHE A 55 -5.37 8.39 -2.77
N ASP A 56 -5.25 7.20 -2.15
CA ASP A 56 -5.74 5.94 -2.70
C ASP A 56 -7.26 5.97 -2.91
N TYR A 57 -8.02 6.50 -1.94
CA TYR A 57 -9.46 6.70 -2.08
C TYR A 57 -9.83 7.51 -3.32
N LEU A 58 -9.17 8.66 -3.54
CA LEU A 58 -9.40 9.50 -4.72
C LEU A 58 -8.97 8.78 -6.00
N ALA A 59 -7.89 7.99 -5.96
CA ALA A 59 -7.43 7.19 -7.10
C ALA A 59 -8.45 6.12 -7.51
N GLN A 60 -9.11 5.45 -6.56
CA GLN A 60 -10.18 4.51 -6.88
C GLN A 60 -11.37 5.22 -7.51
N LEU A 61 -11.80 6.37 -6.97
CA LEU A 61 -12.91 7.12 -7.57
C LEU A 61 -12.58 7.72 -8.95
N GLU A 62 -11.32 8.05 -9.22
CA GLU A 62 -10.88 8.45 -10.55
C GLU A 62 -11.13 7.30 -11.54
N ARG A 63 -10.60 6.11 -11.25
CA ARG A 63 -10.67 4.92 -12.12
C ARG A 63 -12.10 4.46 -12.39
N HIS A 64 -13.04 4.88 -11.55
CA HIS A 64 -14.46 4.59 -11.66
C HIS A 64 -15.29 5.87 -11.78
N PRO A 65 -15.31 6.57 -12.94
CA PRO A 65 -15.99 7.87 -13.10
C PRO A 65 -17.50 7.84 -12.83
N LYS A 66 -18.14 6.68 -12.99
CA LYS A 66 -19.57 6.48 -12.65
C LYS A 66 -19.82 6.46 -11.13
N GLY A 67 -18.77 6.45 -10.32
CA GLY A 67 -18.82 6.35 -8.87
C GLY A 67 -18.95 4.92 -8.37
N LEU A 68 -18.53 4.73 -7.12
CA LEU A 68 -18.57 3.45 -6.40
C LEU A 68 -19.54 3.52 -5.23
N ARG A 69 -20.18 2.40 -4.93
CA ARG A 69 -20.86 2.21 -3.64
C ARG A 69 -19.81 2.18 -2.53
N MET A 70 -20.21 2.49 -1.30
CA MET A 70 -19.30 2.45 -0.15
C MET A 70 -18.65 1.08 0.07
N SER A 71 -19.39 0.00 -0.18
CA SER A 71 -18.89 -1.38 -0.08
C SER A 71 -17.87 -1.71 -1.18
N GLU A 72 -18.17 -1.32 -2.43
CA GLU A 72 -17.26 -1.46 -3.57
C GLU A 72 -15.96 -0.69 -3.32
N LEU A 73 -16.08 0.57 -2.88
CA LEU A 73 -14.94 1.42 -2.58
C LEU A 73 -14.07 0.84 -1.46
N SER A 74 -14.68 0.35 -0.37
CA SER A 74 -13.95 -0.27 0.74
C SER A 74 -13.20 -1.53 0.29
N ALA A 75 -13.74 -2.31 -0.63
CA ALA A 75 -13.09 -3.51 -1.17
C ALA A 75 -11.89 -3.20 -2.09
N CYS A 76 -11.87 -2.01 -2.70
CA CYS A 76 -10.81 -1.60 -3.63
C CYS A 76 -9.65 -0.84 -2.96
N LEU A 77 -9.79 -0.38 -1.72
CA LEU A 77 -8.73 0.36 -1.03
C LEU A 77 -7.55 -0.57 -0.71
N MET A 78 -6.36 -0.18 -1.16
CA MET A 78 -5.12 -0.91 -0.91
C MET A 78 -4.56 -0.62 0.48
N VAL A 79 -4.93 0.50 1.08
CA VAL A 79 -4.47 0.90 2.42
C VAL A 79 -5.64 0.89 3.39
N THR A 80 -5.74 -0.19 4.19
CA THR A 80 -6.70 -0.36 5.28
C THR A 80 -6.34 0.55 6.47
N GLY A 81 -6.62 1.85 6.33
CA GLY A 81 -6.14 2.86 7.27
C GLY A 81 -7.20 3.70 7.98
N GLY A 82 -8.49 3.58 7.67
CA GLY A 82 -9.49 4.44 8.31
C GLY A 82 -10.95 4.14 8.01
N ASN A 83 -11.83 4.76 8.80
CA ASN A 83 -13.27 4.77 8.60
C ASN A 83 -13.60 5.41 7.24
N VAL A 84 -13.84 4.58 6.21
CA VAL A 84 -14.14 5.03 4.83
C VAL A 84 -15.33 5.98 4.81
N THR A 85 -16.31 5.78 5.69
CA THR A 85 -17.47 6.69 5.86
C THR A 85 -17.02 8.08 6.31
N GLY A 86 -16.20 8.16 7.37
CA GLY A 86 -15.68 9.43 7.87
C GLY A 86 -14.81 10.16 6.85
N LEU A 87 -13.97 9.43 6.10
CA LEU A 87 -13.18 10.01 5.01
C LEU A 87 -14.08 10.54 3.89
N THR A 88 -15.16 9.82 3.56
CA THR A 88 -16.15 10.26 2.57
C THR A 88 -16.83 11.54 3.01
N ASP A 89 -17.27 11.63 4.26
CA ASP A 89 -17.93 12.83 4.80
C ASP A 89 -17.01 14.06 4.73
N GLN A 90 -15.74 13.92 5.13
CA GLN A 90 -14.74 14.98 5.02
C GLN A 90 -14.55 15.42 3.57
N LEU A 91 -14.37 14.48 2.65
CA LEU A 91 -14.17 14.78 1.23
C LEU A 91 -15.40 15.42 0.56
N VAL A 92 -16.60 15.10 1.03
CA VAL A 92 -17.85 15.75 0.61
C VAL A 92 -17.92 17.18 1.15
N GLN A 93 -17.60 17.38 2.43
CA GLN A 93 -17.57 18.70 3.05
C GLN A 93 -16.55 19.62 2.36
N GLU A 94 -15.41 19.08 1.93
CA GLU A 94 -14.39 19.81 1.18
C GLU A 94 -14.75 20.00 -0.31
N GLY A 95 -15.86 19.43 -0.79
CA GLY A 95 -16.34 19.57 -2.16
C GLY A 95 -15.54 18.79 -3.21
N TRP A 96 -14.69 17.85 -2.80
CA TRP A 96 -13.88 17.02 -3.72
C TRP A 96 -14.65 15.78 -4.18
N VAL A 97 -15.61 15.36 -3.37
CA VAL A 97 -16.43 14.18 -3.59
C VAL A 97 -17.89 14.56 -3.46
N GLN A 98 -18.75 13.85 -4.17
CA GLN A 98 -20.19 14.01 -4.06
C GLN A 98 -20.88 12.65 -3.98
N ARG A 99 -22.01 12.63 -3.28
CA ARG A 99 -22.92 11.49 -3.22
C ARG A 99 -23.97 11.65 -4.32
N THR A 100 -24.23 10.58 -5.05
CA THR A 100 -25.27 10.52 -6.09
C THR A 100 -26.13 9.29 -5.89
N GLU A 101 -27.42 9.38 -6.19
CA GLU A 101 -28.31 8.22 -6.17
C GLU A 101 -27.83 7.16 -7.17
N ASP A 102 -27.91 5.89 -6.79
CA ASP A 102 -27.68 4.79 -7.71
C ASP A 102 -28.87 4.70 -8.69
N SER A 103 -28.56 4.77 -9.98
CA SER A 103 -29.54 4.68 -11.08
C SER A 103 -30.43 3.43 -11.05
N ARG A 104 -29.98 2.35 -10.38
CA ARG A 104 -30.69 1.06 -10.29
C ARG A 104 -31.44 0.90 -8.98
N ASP A 105 -31.01 1.59 -7.92
CA ASP A 105 -31.64 1.54 -6.60
C ASP A 105 -31.43 2.87 -5.87
N ARG A 106 -32.48 3.70 -5.83
CA ARG A 106 -32.44 5.04 -5.18
C ARG A 106 -32.20 4.97 -3.67
N ARG A 107 -32.27 3.78 -3.05
CA ARG A 107 -31.93 3.58 -1.64
C ARG A 107 -30.41 3.48 -1.42
N VAL A 108 -29.63 3.33 -2.49
CA VAL A 108 -28.19 3.18 -2.45
C VAL A 108 -27.51 4.44 -2.97
N TRP A 109 -26.50 4.90 -2.24
CA TRP A 109 -25.66 6.02 -2.64
C TRP A 109 -24.38 5.53 -3.32
N ARG A 110 -24.04 6.19 -4.43
CA ARG A 110 -22.72 6.15 -5.05
C ARG A 110 -21.94 7.38 -4.67
N VAL A 111 -20.63 7.22 -4.67
CA VAL A 111 -19.67 8.27 -4.37
C VAL A 111 -18.79 8.46 -5.58
N ARG A 112 -18.58 9.71 -6.01
CA ARG A 112 -17.74 10.05 -7.16
C ARG A 112 -16.98 11.36 -6.94
N LEU A 113 -15.90 11.55 -7.69
CA LEU A 113 -15.20 12.84 -7.71
C LEU A 113 -16.08 13.95 -8.27
N THR A 114 -15.94 15.15 -7.71
CA THR A 114 -16.35 16.39 -8.38
C THR A 114 -15.29 16.81 -9.41
N ALA A 115 -15.59 17.84 -10.21
CA ALA A 115 -14.59 18.42 -11.11
C ALA A 115 -13.38 18.96 -10.31
N GLU A 116 -13.61 19.58 -9.15
CA GLU A 116 -12.53 20.07 -8.29
C GLU A 116 -11.72 18.91 -7.70
N GLY A 117 -12.39 17.87 -7.18
CA GLY A 117 -11.69 16.70 -6.65
C GLY A 117 -10.84 16.00 -7.69
N ARG A 118 -11.32 15.92 -8.93
CA ARG A 118 -10.55 15.40 -10.07
C ARG A 118 -9.31 16.24 -10.35
N ARG A 119 -9.45 17.56 -10.47
CA ARG A 119 -8.32 18.48 -10.68
C ARG A 119 -7.26 18.36 -9.58
N ARG A 120 -7.69 18.28 -8.32
CA ARG A 120 -6.79 18.08 -7.16
C ARG A 120 -6.09 16.73 -7.22
N PHE A 121 -6.83 15.68 -7.55
CA PHE A 121 -6.27 14.34 -7.69
C PHE A 121 -5.21 14.28 -8.80
N GLU A 122 -5.47 14.85 -9.97
CA GLU A 122 -4.54 14.87 -11.11
C GLU A 122 -3.20 15.52 -10.74
N GLN A 123 -3.21 16.61 -9.98
CA GLN A 123 -1.98 17.26 -9.48
C GLN A 123 -1.18 16.32 -8.56
N MET A 124 -1.87 15.65 -7.62
CA MET A 124 -1.23 14.67 -6.73
C MET A 124 -0.70 13.46 -7.49
N ALA A 125 -1.46 12.97 -8.48
CA ALA A 125 -1.11 11.80 -9.28
C ALA A 125 0.15 12.05 -10.13
N ALA A 126 0.26 13.23 -10.76
CA ALA A 126 1.45 13.61 -11.52
C ALA A 126 2.71 13.68 -10.63
N ALA A 127 2.59 14.27 -9.44
CA ALA A 127 3.70 14.31 -8.48
C ALA A 127 4.08 12.91 -7.98
N HIS A 128 3.08 12.09 -7.65
CA HIS A 128 3.26 10.70 -7.23
C HIS A 128 3.99 9.87 -8.30
N GLU A 129 3.60 9.99 -9.56
CA GLU A 129 4.31 9.34 -10.68
C GLU A 129 5.77 9.80 -10.76
N GLY A 130 6.02 11.11 -10.64
CA GLY A 130 7.37 11.67 -10.62
C GLY A 130 8.22 11.10 -9.49
N TRP A 131 7.65 10.92 -8.30
CA TRP A 131 8.34 10.32 -7.15
C TRP A 131 8.67 8.85 -7.38
N LEU A 132 7.73 8.06 -7.91
CA LEU A 132 7.98 6.67 -8.27
C LEU A 132 9.12 6.57 -9.30
N ARG A 133 9.08 7.39 -10.35
CA ARG A 133 10.16 7.45 -11.36
C ARG A 133 11.52 7.75 -10.73
N GLN A 134 11.58 8.61 -9.70
CA GLN A 134 12.81 8.90 -8.95
C GLN A 134 13.26 7.74 -8.07
N LEU A 135 12.36 7.10 -7.33
CA LEU A 135 12.68 5.96 -6.46
C LEU A 135 13.23 4.78 -7.27
N PHE A 136 12.68 4.56 -8.47
CA PHE A 136 13.13 3.52 -9.40
C PHE A 136 14.20 4.01 -10.39
N LYS A 137 14.73 5.23 -10.26
CA LYS A 137 15.71 5.81 -11.20
C LYS A 137 16.99 4.98 -11.37
N PRO A 138 17.57 4.36 -10.32
CA PRO A 138 18.79 3.57 -10.47
C PRO A 138 18.64 2.32 -11.35
N MET A 139 17.41 1.82 -11.51
CA MET A 139 17.14 0.64 -12.34
C MET A 139 16.95 1.04 -13.81
N GLN A 140 17.51 0.24 -14.70
CA GLN A 140 17.28 0.30 -16.13
C GLN A 140 15.87 -0.22 -16.47
N ASN A 141 15.31 0.19 -17.61
CA ASN A 141 13.96 -0.23 -18.01
C ASN A 141 13.85 -1.75 -18.22
N ALA A 142 14.90 -2.41 -18.68
CA ALA A 142 14.94 -3.87 -18.82
C ALA A 142 14.84 -4.58 -17.45
N GLU A 143 15.56 -4.08 -16.43
CA GLU A 143 15.51 -4.62 -15.06
C GLU A 143 14.13 -4.42 -14.42
N LYS A 144 13.52 -3.24 -14.63
CA LYS A 144 12.14 -2.97 -14.17
C LYS A 144 11.15 -3.95 -14.79
N LYS A 145 11.28 -4.19 -16.10
CA LYS A 145 10.40 -5.12 -16.83
C LYS A 145 10.58 -6.55 -16.30
N ALA A 146 11.82 -7.01 -16.14
CA ALA A 146 12.10 -8.34 -15.61
C ALA A 146 11.50 -8.54 -14.21
N LEU A 147 11.68 -7.57 -13.30
CA LEU A 147 11.09 -7.61 -11.96
C LEU A 147 9.56 -7.61 -12.01
N TYR A 148 8.94 -6.76 -12.85
CA TYR A 148 7.49 -6.72 -13.03
C TYR A 148 6.94 -8.08 -13.49
N ASP A 149 7.58 -8.71 -14.48
CA ASP A 149 7.16 -10.00 -15.01
C ASP A 149 7.31 -11.12 -13.94
N GLN A 150 8.41 -11.13 -13.18
CA GLN A 150 8.65 -12.09 -12.10
C GLN A 150 7.63 -11.96 -10.96
N LEU A 151 7.32 -10.73 -10.53
CA LEU A 151 6.27 -10.48 -9.54
C LEU A 151 4.89 -10.87 -10.06
N GLY A 152 4.64 -10.68 -11.36
CA GLY A 152 3.43 -11.12 -12.02
C GLY A 152 3.25 -12.64 -11.96
N GLN A 153 4.30 -13.41 -12.25
CA GLN A 153 4.30 -14.88 -12.13
C GLN A 153 4.05 -15.33 -10.68
N LEU A 154 4.76 -14.72 -9.71
CA LEU A 154 4.55 -15.01 -8.30
C LEU A 154 3.08 -14.76 -7.88
N ARG A 155 2.49 -13.64 -8.31
CA ARG A 155 1.09 -13.30 -8.00
C ARG A 155 0.12 -14.34 -8.57
N GLN A 156 0.34 -14.82 -9.79
CA GLN A 156 -0.51 -15.84 -10.41
C GLN A 156 -0.49 -17.16 -9.61
N HIS A 157 0.70 -17.60 -9.18
CA HIS A 157 0.82 -18.80 -8.33
C HIS A 157 0.07 -18.62 -7.00
N LEU A 158 0.21 -17.48 -6.33
CA LEU A 158 -0.47 -17.21 -5.06
C LEU A 158 -2.00 -17.26 -5.20
N LEU A 159 -2.55 -16.71 -6.29
CA LEU A 159 -3.99 -16.75 -6.56
C LEU A 159 -4.47 -18.18 -6.84
N ALA A 160 -3.74 -18.94 -7.67
CA ALA A 160 -4.08 -20.33 -7.97
C ALA A 160 -4.06 -21.25 -6.72
N THR A 161 -3.18 -20.94 -5.75
CA THR A 161 -3.11 -21.70 -4.49
C THR A 161 -4.25 -21.35 -3.52
N SER A 162 -4.84 -20.15 -3.66
CA SER A 162 -5.94 -19.65 -2.81
C SER A 162 -7.31 -20.25 -3.18
N ASP A 163 -7.45 -20.80 -4.39
CA ASP A 163 -8.68 -21.45 -4.88
C ASP A 163 -8.78 -22.94 -4.52
N SER A 164 -7.77 -23.51 -3.85
CA SER A 164 -7.84 -24.85 -3.25
C SER A 164 -8.40 -24.77 -1.83
N PRO A 165 -9.40 -25.59 -1.42
CA PRO A 165 -9.98 -25.51 -0.09
C PRO A 165 -8.98 -26.04 0.94
N THR A 166 -8.10 -25.16 1.41
CA THR A 166 -7.35 -25.36 2.65
C THR A 166 -7.93 -24.37 3.67
N THR A 167 -8.51 -24.94 4.72
CA THR A 167 -8.98 -24.38 6.00
C THR A 167 -8.59 -22.92 6.29
N PRO A 168 -9.53 -22.06 6.76
CA PRO A 168 -9.22 -20.67 7.07
C PRO A 168 -8.32 -20.58 8.30
N ALA A 169 -7.13 -20.00 8.14
CA ALA A 169 -6.39 -19.37 9.23
C ALA A 169 -6.51 -17.85 9.07
N ALA A 170 -7.00 -17.21 10.13
CA ALA A 170 -7.48 -15.83 10.22
C ALA A 170 -6.47 -14.73 9.79
N PRO A 171 -6.95 -13.51 9.43
CA PRO A 171 -6.09 -12.37 9.17
C PRO A 171 -5.67 -11.72 10.51
N ALA A 172 -4.37 -11.51 10.72
CA ALA A 172 -3.90 -10.48 11.63
C ALA A 172 -2.42 -10.17 11.37
N ALA A 173 -2.13 -8.90 11.15
CA ALA A 173 -0.88 -8.33 11.60
C ALA A 173 -0.81 -8.48 13.14
N ALA A 174 -0.34 -9.61 13.66
CA ALA A 174 0.20 -9.78 15.01
C ALA A 174 0.67 -11.22 15.25
N ALA A 175 1.81 -11.34 15.95
CA ALA A 175 2.30 -12.52 16.68
C ALA A 175 2.97 -13.65 15.87
N TRP A 176 4.28 -13.50 15.61
CA TRP A 176 5.20 -14.64 15.59
C TRP A 176 6.01 -14.68 16.90
N PRO A 177 6.24 -15.85 17.53
CA PRO A 177 6.75 -15.93 18.90
C PRO A 177 8.26 -15.68 18.96
N ILE A 178 8.66 -14.60 19.65
CA ILE A 178 10.04 -14.46 20.13
C ILE A 178 10.13 -15.31 21.41
N LYS A 179 10.79 -16.46 21.36
CA LYS A 179 11.33 -17.08 22.58
C LYS A 179 12.33 -16.09 23.18
N ARG A 180 11.98 -15.47 24.31
CA ARG A 180 12.96 -14.78 25.16
C ARG A 180 14.02 -15.82 25.55
N ASN A 181 15.25 -15.66 25.03
CA ASN A 181 16.39 -16.41 25.55
C ASN A 181 16.65 -15.91 26.99
N PRO A 182 16.80 -16.79 28.00
CA PRO A 182 17.17 -16.37 29.34
C PRO A 182 18.64 -15.96 29.31
N ASN A 183 18.94 -14.74 29.73
CA ASN A 183 20.33 -14.28 29.84
C ASN A 183 21.08 -15.16 30.86
N PRO A 184 22.22 -15.77 30.51
CA PRO A 184 23.08 -16.44 31.47
C PRO A 184 24.00 -15.40 32.12
N GLY A 185 23.83 -15.20 33.44
CA GLY A 185 24.88 -14.88 34.41
C GLY A 185 25.75 -13.62 34.23
N GLY A 186 25.94 -12.87 35.33
CA GLY A 186 27.13 -12.03 35.47
C GLY A 186 26.98 -10.81 36.36
N ARG A 187 27.11 -11.05 37.67
CA ARG A 187 27.37 -10.07 38.73
C ARG A 187 28.73 -9.34 38.52
N PRO A 188 29.02 -8.28 39.29
CA PRO A 188 29.61 -8.49 40.63
C PRO A 188 28.62 -8.33 41.79
#